data_AF-A0A8H5XRR1-F1
#
_entry.id   AF-A0A8H5XRR1-F1
#
_cell.length_a   1.000
_cell.length_b   1.000
_cell.length_c   1.000
_cell.angle_alpha   90.00
_cell.angle_beta   90.00
_cell.angle_gamma   90.00
#
_symmetry.space_group_name_H-M   'P 1'
#
loop_
_entity.id
_entity.type
_entity.pdbx_description
1 polymer ?
#
loop_
_entity_poly.entity_id
_entity_poly.type
_entity_poly.pdbx_seq_one_letter_code
_entity_poly.pdbx_strand_id
1 'polypeptide(L)'
;MSSTRHATSLPPFEYSAVFEDEDDEDDEYRFDRLTQKAESVIRRFEPHQLQSFSWDLGTCVPPEILGVNGVVPLQQPSLQSLSLITDPTCRDYHDGECEIDLSSFCNLKSLSWRGPNSGNLDALTVALQNNSTHLKNLELDFVNWHELREYLDYLSDDEDDIDGTKEINYFADVVLGLDRRSPRPLFPRIRALSLS
;
A
#
# COMPACT_ATOMS: atom_id res chain seq x y z
N MET A 1 -74.10 -1.91 29.77
CA MET A 1 -72.71 -1.75 30.24
C MET A 1 -71.81 -2.50 29.27
N SER A 2 -71.32 -1.80 28.25
CA SER A 2 -70.37 -2.33 27.28
C SER A 2 -68.98 -2.36 27.90
N SER A 3 -68.31 -3.51 27.89
CA SER A 3 -66.93 -3.66 28.33
C SER A 3 -66.07 -4.00 27.11
N THR A 4 -65.28 -3.02 26.70
CA THR A 4 -64.34 -3.08 25.57
C THR A 4 -63.06 -3.78 26.03
N ARG A 5 -62.63 -4.78 25.25
CA ARG A 5 -61.32 -5.44 25.41
C ARG A 5 -60.21 -4.46 24.99
N HIS A 6 -59.21 -4.25 25.84
CA HIS A 6 -57.93 -3.67 25.43
C HIS A 6 -56.81 -4.70 25.51
N ALA A 7 -55.93 -4.56 24.54
CA ALA A 7 -54.96 -5.53 24.07
C ALA A 7 -53.78 -5.68 25.03
N THR A 8 -53.32 -6.92 25.17
CA THR A 8 -52.05 -7.29 25.77
C THR A 8 -50.93 -6.82 24.84
N SER A 9 -50.18 -5.80 25.26
CA SER A 9 -48.90 -5.43 24.67
C SER A 9 -47.79 -6.03 25.54
N LEU A 10 -47.08 -7.02 24.98
CA LEU A 10 -45.81 -7.51 25.53
C LEU A 10 -44.73 -6.48 25.16
N PRO A 11 -43.87 -6.03 26.10
CA PRO A 11 -42.69 -5.28 25.70
C PRO A 11 -41.70 -6.21 24.99
N PRO A 12 -41.12 -5.81 23.85
CA PRO A 12 -40.04 -6.55 23.24
C PRO A 12 -38.77 -6.39 24.09
N PHE A 13 -38.02 -7.49 24.19
CA PHE A 13 -36.68 -7.52 24.77
C PHE A 13 -35.78 -6.49 24.07
N GLU A 14 -35.48 -5.40 24.76
CA GLU A 14 -34.40 -4.49 24.40
C GLU A 14 -33.18 -4.90 25.23
N TYR A 15 -32.42 -5.84 24.68
CA TYR A 15 -31.07 -6.17 25.14
C TYR A 15 -30.16 -6.05 23.93
N SER A 16 -29.94 -4.82 23.46
CA SER A 16 -28.80 -4.50 22.61
C SER A 16 -27.63 -4.23 23.55
N ALA A 17 -26.95 -5.32 23.96
CA ALA A 17 -25.58 -5.21 24.41
C ALA A 17 -24.81 -4.61 23.23
N VAL A 18 -24.37 -3.36 23.39
CA VAL A 18 -23.26 -2.82 22.63
C VAL A 18 -22.08 -3.69 23.06
N PHE A 19 -21.68 -4.63 22.20
CA PHE A 19 -20.36 -5.21 22.29
C PHE A 19 -19.44 -4.05 21.91
N GLU A 20 -18.93 -3.34 22.91
CA GLU A 20 -17.72 -2.54 22.74
C GLU A 20 -16.64 -3.57 22.43
N ASP A 21 -16.11 -3.54 21.21
CA ASP A 21 -15.03 -4.41 20.76
C ASP A 21 -13.78 -4.09 21.60
N GLU A 22 -13.66 -4.73 22.76
CA GLU A 22 -12.48 -4.65 23.64
C GLU A 22 -11.19 -5.19 22.97
N ASP A 23 -11.28 -5.72 21.75
CA ASP A 23 -10.17 -6.31 21.00
C ASP A 23 -9.40 -5.31 20.13
N ASP A 24 -10.02 -4.21 19.67
CA ASP A 24 -9.39 -3.29 18.68
C ASP A 24 -8.28 -2.41 19.30
N GLU A 25 -8.50 -1.85 20.50
CA GLU A 25 -7.47 -1.04 21.18
C GLU A 25 -6.23 -1.89 21.47
N ASP A 26 -6.44 -3.14 21.89
CA ASP A 26 -5.41 -4.06 22.34
C ASP A 26 -4.46 -4.47 21.20
N ASP A 27 -4.97 -4.55 19.98
CA ASP A 27 -4.21 -4.87 18.77
C ASP A 27 -3.46 -3.66 18.19
N GLU A 28 -4.04 -2.46 18.24
CA GLU A 28 -3.34 -1.21 17.88
C GLU A 28 -2.08 -1.01 18.75
N TYR A 29 -2.21 -1.15 20.08
CA TYR A 29 -1.06 -1.07 21.00
C TYR A 29 0.02 -2.13 20.72
N ARG A 30 -0.37 -3.31 20.23
CA ARG A 30 0.59 -4.38 19.88
C ARG A 30 1.34 -4.02 18.61
N PHE A 31 0.67 -3.46 17.62
CA PHE A 31 1.29 -3.06 16.36
C PHE A 31 2.26 -1.89 16.55
N ASP A 32 1.89 -0.86 17.32
CA ASP A 32 2.79 0.24 17.70
C ASP A 32 4.06 -0.27 18.38
N ARG A 33 3.91 -1.24 19.28
CA ARG A 33 5.04 -1.85 19.97
C ARG A 33 5.93 -2.65 19.02
N LEU A 34 5.36 -3.27 17.99
CA LEU A 34 6.13 -3.93 16.94
C LEU A 34 6.92 -2.89 16.14
N THR A 35 6.27 -1.82 15.70
CA THR A 35 6.88 -0.69 14.98
C THR A 35 8.07 -0.11 15.75
N GLN A 36 7.88 0.27 17.02
CA GLN A 36 8.94 0.84 17.86
C GLN A 36 10.13 -0.11 18.02
N LYS A 37 9.87 -1.42 18.17
CA LYS A 37 10.93 -2.43 18.30
C LYS A 37 11.67 -2.63 16.99
N ALA A 38 10.96 -2.73 15.87
CA ALA A 38 11.55 -2.87 14.55
C ALA A 38 12.45 -1.66 14.24
N GLU A 39 11.93 -0.46 14.47
CA GLU A 39 12.68 0.79 14.30
C GLU A 39 13.94 0.81 15.18
N SER A 40 13.83 0.47 16.47
CA SER A 40 14.95 0.41 17.40
C SER A 40 16.05 -0.57 16.97
N VAL A 41 15.68 -1.69 16.35
CA VAL A 41 16.63 -2.65 15.80
C VAL A 41 17.33 -2.08 14.57
N ILE A 42 16.58 -1.49 13.63
CA ILE A 42 17.15 -0.93 12.40
C ILE A 42 18.13 0.20 12.71
N ARG A 43 17.81 1.06 13.68
CA ARG A 43 18.68 2.16 14.13
C ARG A 43 20.05 1.74 14.66
N ARG A 44 20.23 0.46 14.98
CA ARG A 44 21.51 -0.08 15.48
C ARG A 44 22.42 -0.58 14.37
N PHE A 45 21.92 -0.71 13.15
CA PHE A 45 22.77 -1.05 12.01
C PHE A 45 23.55 0.17 11.56
N GLU A 46 24.76 -0.08 11.05
CA GLU A 46 25.53 1.00 10.44
C GLU A 46 24.78 1.52 9.20
N PRO A 47 24.88 2.83 8.90
CA PRO A 47 24.30 3.38 7.68
C PRO A 47 24.82 2.63 6.45
N HIS A 48 23.94 2.38 5.48
CA HIS A 48 24.26 1.68 4.22
C HIS A 48 24.70 0.21 4.37
N GLN A 49 24.56 -0.37 5.56
CA GLN A 49 24.95 -1.76 5.82
C GLN A 49 23.93 -2.76 5.25
N LEU A 50 22.64 -2.44 5.33
CA LEU A 50 21.58 -3.34 4.86
C LEU A 50 21.57 -3.37 3.32
N GLN A 51 21.62 -4.59 2.78
CA GLN A 51 21.49 -4.82 1.34
C GLN A 51 20.08 -5.25 0.94
N SER A 52 19.30 -5.77 1.89
CA SER A 52 17.96 -6.28 1.63
C SER A 52 17.07 -5.96 2.83
N PHE A 53 15.86 -5.50 2.54
CA PHE A 53 14.83 -5.23 3.53
C PHE A 53 13.52 -5.87 3.08
N SER A 54 12.80 -6.46 4.03
CA SER A 54 11.53 -7.14 3.78
C SER A 54 10.53 -6.78 4.87
N TRP A 55 9.35 -6.32 4.46
CA TRP A 55 8.17 -6.19 5.32
C TRP A 55 7.09 -7.14 4.80
N ASP A 56 7.20 -8.41 5.19
CA ASP A 56 6.35 -9.50 4.68
C ASP A 56 5.28 -9.87 5.73
N LEU A 57 4.63 -8.88 6.34
CA LEU A 57 3.67 -9.08 7.42
C LEU A 57 2.20 -9.08 6.96
N GLY A 58 1.91 -8.56 5.76
CA GLY A 58 0.53 -8.42 5.29
C GLY A 58 -0.26 -7.37 6.09
N THR A 59 0.42 -6.32 6.56
CA THR A 59 -0.16 -5.20 7.32
C THR A 59 0.14 -3.89 6.59
N CYS A 60 -0.38 -2.78 7.09
CA CYS A 60 0.15 -1.47 6.72
C CYS A 60 1.62 -1.38 7.10
N VAL A 61 2.41 -0.65 6.32
CA VAL A 61 3.80 -0.38 6.68
C VAL A 61 3.83 0.90 7.49
N PRO A 62 4.38 0.89 8.73
CA PRO A 62 4.42 2.09 9.54
C PRO A 62 5.29 3.19 8.90
N PRO A 63 4.89 4.47 9.00
CA PRO A 63 5.66 5.60 8.45
C PRO A 63 7.06 5.73 9.09
N GLU A 64 7.23 5.31 10.34
CA GLU A 64 8.52 5.28 11.03
C GLU A 64 9.50 4.28 10.39
N ILE A 65 8.99 3.32 9.62
CA ILE A 65 9.79 2.30 8.94
C ILE A 65 10.10 2.73 7.52
N LEU A 66 9.08 3.02 6.70
CA LEU A 66 9.22 3.26 5.25
C LEU A 66 8.53 4.54 4.74
N GLY A 67 8.07 5.44 5.62
CA GLY A 67 7.62 6.77 5.20
C GLY A 67 8.80 7.71 4.88
N VAL A 68 8.52 8.94 4.46
CA VAL A 68 9.52 9.98 4.14
C VAL A 68 10.60 10.15 5.23
N ASN A 69 10.19 10.07 6.51
CA ASN A 69 11.09 10.19 7.66
C ASN A 69 11.40 8.83 8.32
N GLY A 70 11.08 7.73 7.62
CA GLY A 70 11.26 6.38 8.09
C GLY A 70 12.73 6.02 8.26
N VAL A 71 13.02 5.14 9.21
CA VAL A 71 14.39 4.73 9.52
C VAL A 71 15.07 4.03 8.33
N VAL A 72 14.32 3.27 7.52
CA VAL A 72 14.87 2.53 6.37
C VAL A 72 15.34 3.47 5.26
N PRO A 73 14.51 4.38 4.70
CA PRO A 73 14.96 5.29 3.64
C PRO A 73 16.07 6.23 4.13
N LEU A 74 16.02 6.68 5.40
CA LEU A 74 17.03 7.59 5.94
C LEU A 74 18.39 6.94 6.19
N GLN A 75 18.43 5.70 6.69
CA GLN A 75 19.70 5.05 7.06
C GLN A 75 20.24 4.09 6.00
N GLN A 76 19.36 3.54 5.15
CA GLN A 76 19.68 2.45 4.23
C GLN A 76 19.29 2.77 2.77
N PRO A 77 19.64 3.96 2.21
CA PRO A 77 19.30 4.29 0.82
C PRO A 77 20.05 3.42 -0.22
N SER A 78 21.08 2.70 0.19
CA SER A 78 21.86 1.77 -0.65
C SER A 78 21.26 0.37 -0.76
N LEU A 79 20.02 0.16 -0.30
CA LEU A 79 19.32 -1.12 -0.43
C LEU A 79 19.34 -1.62 -1.88
N GLN A 80 19.53 -2.93 -2.03
CA GLN A 80 19.56 -3.62 -3.33
C GLN A 80 18.35 -4.52 -3.53
N SER A 81 17.64 -4.87 -2.47
CA SER A 81 16.43 -5.68 -2.52
C SER A 81 15.39 -5.12 -1.56
N LEU A 82 14.17 -4.95 -2.06
CA LEU A 82 13.01 -4.56 -1.28
C LEU A 82 11.88 -5.56 -1.54
N SER A 83 11.30 -6.12 -0.47
CA SER A 83 10.12 -6.99 -0.53
C SER A 83 9.05 -6.45 0.40
N LEU A 84 7.84 -6.27 -0.11
CA LEU A 84 6.69 -5.80 0.65
C LEU A 84 5.51 -6.74 0.43
N ILE A 85 4.89 -7.17 1.52
CA ILE A 85 3.54 -7.74 1.53
C ILE A 85 2.70 -6.83 2.41
N THR A 86 1.85 -6.03 1.79
CA THR A 86 1.01 -5.04 2.44
C THR A 86 -0.46 -5.43 2.37
N ASP A 87 -1.24 -4.95 3.33
CA ASP A 87 -2.69 -5.05 3.27
C ASP A 87 -3.21 -3.99 2.26
N PRO A 88 -3.93 -4.40 1.19
CA PRO A 88 -4.46 -3.45 0.20
C PRO A 88 -5.53 -2.50 0.79
N THR A 89 -6.07 -2.76 1.98
CA THR A 89 -7.04 -1.87 2.64
C THR A 89 -6.39 -0.74 3.44
N CYS A 90 -5.06 -0.65 3.49
CA CYS A 90 -4.30 0.42 4.16
C CYS A 90 -4.49 1.77 3.47
N ARG A 91 -5.63 2.41 3.68
CA ARG A 91 -5.93 3.74 3.14
C ARG A 91 -5.55 4.82 4.14
N ASP A 92 -5.32 6.02 3.63
CA ASP A 92 -5.15 7.27 4.39
C ASP A 92 -6.42 7.68 5.15
N TYR A 93 -6.94 6.84 6.04
CA TYR A 93 -8.03 7.23 6.94
C TYR A 93 -7.57 8.27 7.98
N HIS A 94 -6.25 8.45 8.14
CA HIS A 94 -5.62 9.43 9.02
C HIS A 94 -4.58 10.24 8.24
N ASP A 95 -4.97 11.44 7.76
CA ASP A 95 -4.14 12.58 7.36
C ASP A 95 -2.68 12.30 6.93
N GLY A 96 -2.47 11.48 5.90
CA GLY A 96 -1.16 11.29 5.25
C GLY A 96 -0.10 10.53 6.07
N GLU A 97 -0.48 9.86 7.16
CA GLU A 97 0.46 9.10 8.00
C GLU A 97 0.79 7.71 7.44
N CYS A 98 0.18 7.28 6.33
CA CYS A 98 0.42 5.97 5.71
C CYS A 98 1.21 6.02 4.39
N GLU A 99 1.76 7.18 4.01
CA GLU A 99 2.47 7.34 2.75
C GLU A 99 3.85 6.67 2.80
N ILE A 100 3.98 5.53 2.10
CA ILE A 100 5.25 4.86 1.87
C ILE A 100 6.07 5.69 0.88
N ASP A 101 7.31 6.01 1.24
CA ASP A 101 8.26 6.69 0.35
C ASP A 101 9.39 5.76 -0.07
N LEU A 102 9.46 5.50 -1.38
CA LEU A 102 10.52 4.70 -1.99
C LEU A 102 11.53 5.53 -2.80
N SER A 103 11.40 6.86 -2.79
CA SER A 103 12.20 7.76 -3.63
C SER A 103 13.70 7.71 -3.33
N SER A 104 14.06 7.43 -2.07
CA SER A 104 15.46 7.35 -1.63
C SER A 104 16.22 6.11 -2.14
N PHE A 105 15.51 5.08 -2.64
CA PHE A 105 16.13 3.83 -3.07
C PHE A 105 16.48 3.86 -4.56
N CYS A 106 17.75 4.13 -4.87
CA CYS A 106 18.24 4.26 -6.25
C CYS A 106 19.20 3.13 -6.68
N ASN A 107 19.28 2.05 -5.90
CA ASN A 107 20.21 0.93 -6.12
C ASN A 107 19.52 -0.45 -6.15
N LEU A 108 18.18 -0.48 -6.23
CA LEU A 108 17.39 -1.70 -6.19
C LEU A 108 17.67 -2.55 -7.43
N LYS A 109 18.11 -3.78 -7.18
CA LYS A 109 18.22 -4.85 -8.19
C LYS A 109 17.01 -5.77 -8.15
N SER A 110 16.28 -5.78 -7.05
CA SER A 110 15.11 -6.61 -6.83
C SER A 110 14.03 -5.78 -6.12
N LEU A 111 12.84 -5.74 -6.70
CA LEU A 111 11.66 -5.15 -6.09
C LEU A 111 10.52 -6.17 -6.15
N SER A 112 9.93 -6.47 -5.01
CA SER A 112 8.71 -7.27 -4.88
C SER A 112 7.70 -6.49 -4.07
N TRP A 113 6.48 -6.34 -4.58
CA TRP A 113 5.38 -5.75 -3.83
C TRP A 113 4.09 -6.51 -4.08
N ARG A 114 3.55 -7.10 -3.01
CA ARG A 114 2.22 -7.71 -3.00
C ARG A 114 1.25 -6.89 -2.16
N GLY A 115 0.07 -6.61 -2.72
CA GLY A 115 -0.97 -5.78 -2.11
C GLY A 115 -0.72 -4.27 -2.08
N PRO A 116 -0.05 -3.62 -3.07
CA PRO A 116 -0.05 -2.17 -3.14
C PRO A 116 -1.47 -1.65 -3.42
N ASN A 117 -1.88 -0.60 -2.72
CA ASN A 117 -3.12 0.11 -2.98
C ASN A 117 -2.92 1.36 -3.84
N SER A 118 -3.99 2.11 -4.10
CA SER A 118 -3.96 3.31 -4.95
C SER A 118 -3.00 4.40 -4.45
N GLY A 119 -2.92 4.62 -3.13
CA GLY A 119 -1.99 5.58 -2.53
C GLY A 119 -0.52 5.16 -2.64
N ASN A 120 -0.24 3.90 -2.96
CA ASN A 120 1.13 3.40 -3.13
C ASN A 120 1.67 3.49 -4.56
N LEU A 121 0.82 3.83 -5.54
CA LEU A 121 1.19 3.75 -6.96
C LEU A 121 2.24 4.79 -7.35
N ASP A 122 2.23 5.97 -6.74
CA ASP A 122 3.25 6.99 -6.97
C ASP A 122 4.62 6.54 -6.45
N ALA A 123 4.66 6.01 -5.23
CA ALA A 123 5.88 5.47 -4.63
C ALA A 123 6.45 4.31 -5.47
N LEU A 124 5.59 3.40 -5.94
CA LEU A 124 5.96 2.31 -6.83
C LEU A 124 6.53 2.85 -8.15
N THR A 125 5.85 3.82 -8.78
CA THR A 125 6.27 4.43 -10.05
C THR A 125 7.64 5.08 -9.92
N VAL A 126 7.86 5.86 -8.87
CA VAL A 126 9.16 6.51 -8.59
C VAL A 126 10.25 5.46 -8.39
N ALA A 127 9.99 4.40 -7.61
CA ALA A 127 10.95 3.33 -7.39
C ALA A 127 11.33 2.62 -8.71
N LEU A 128 10.35 2.34 -9.57
CA LEU A 128 10.60 1.72 -10.88
C LEU A 128 11.43 2.63 -11.79
N GLN A 129 11.13 3.93 -11.82
CA GLN A 129 11.87 4.90 -12.62
C GLN A 129 13.33 5.02 -12.16
N ASN A 130 13.56 5.20 -10.85
CA ASN A 130 14.89 5.36 -10.26
C ASN A 130 15.78 4.14 -10.50
N ASN A 131 15.19 2.93 -10.57
CA ASN A 131 15.93 1.68 -10.66
C ASN A 131 15.89 1.03 -12.06
N SER A 132 15.12 1.61 -12.99
CA SER A 132 14.85 1.12 -14.35
C SER A 132 16.08 0.51 -15.04
N THR A 133 17.19 1.24 -15.06
CA THR A 133 18.40 0.87 -15.80
C THR A 133 19.15 -0.36 -15.27
N HIS A 134 18.90 -0.78 -14.02
CA HIS A 134 19.66 -1.82 -13.34
C HIS A 134 18.83 -2.84 -12.57
N LEU A 135 17.50 -2.65 -12.47
CA LEU A 135 16.57 -3.60 -11.90
C LEU A 135 16.65 -4.94 -12.66
N LYS A 136 16.71 -6.04 -11.91
CA LYS A 136 16.86 -7.41 -12.43
C LYS A 136 15.65 -8.26 -12.13
N ASN A 137 15.03 -8.08 -10.98
CA ASN A 137 13.84 -8.82 -10.58
C ASN A 137 12.74 -7.82 -10.24
N LEU A 138 11.57 -8.03 -10.82
CA LEU A 138 10.36 -7.29 -10.52
C LEU A 138 9.22 -8.27 -10.27
N GLU A 139 8.59 -8.15 -9.12
CA GLU A 139 7.38 -8.88 -8.77
C GLU A 139 6.31 -7.91 -8.32
N LEU A 140 5.14 -7.96 -8.97
CA LEU A 140 3.98 -7.16 -8.63
C LEU A 140 2.76 -8.07 -8.54
N ASP A 141 2.07 -8.01 -7.41
CA ASP A 141 0.82 -8.71 -7.16
C ASP A 141 -0.15 -7.69 -6.53
N PHE A 142 -1.18 -7.28 -7.26
CA PHE A 142 -2.10 -6.25 -6.74
C PHE A 142 -3.12 -6.82 -5.76
N VAL A 143 -3.20 -8.15 -5.59
CA VAL A 143 -4.13 -8.92 -4.76
C VAL A 143 -5.62 -8.65 -5.06
N ASN A 144 -6.06 -7.39 -4.99
CA ASN A 144 -7.38 -6.91 -5.35
C ASN A 144 -7.36 -5.93 -6.54
N TRP A 145 -6.93 -6.43 -7.72
CA TRP A 145 -6.90 -5.62 -8.95
C TRP A 145 -8.26 -5.03 -9.31
N HIS A 146 -9.37 -5.73 -9.03
CA HIS A 146 -10.71 -5.24 -9.35
C HIS A 146 -11.06 -3.97 -8.57
N GLU A 147 -10.88 -3.99 -7.25
CA GLU A 147 -11.15 -2.82 -6.40
C GLU A 147 -10.19 -1.67 -6.72
N LEU A 148 -8.90 -1.97 -6.96
CA LEU A 148 -7.94 -0.95 -7.37
C LEU A 148 -8.35 -0.29 -8.69
N ARG A 149 -8.76 -1.08 -9.68
CA ARG A 149 -9.20 -0.58 -10.98
C ARG A 149 -10.45 0.29 -10.83
N GLU A 150 -11.47 -0.17 -10.11
CA GLU A 150 -12.68 0.62 -9.88
C GLU A 150 -12.35 1.97 -9.25
N TYR A 151 -11.49 1.98 -8.22
CA TYR A 151 -11.04 3.22 -7.58
C TYR A 151 -10.30 4.17 -8.53
N LEU A 152 -9.42 3.64 -9.38
CA LEU A 152 -8.70 4.44 -10.37
C LEU A 152 -9.63 4.99 -11.46
N ASP A 153 -10.60 4.18 -11.92
CA ASP A 153 -11.62 4.61 -12.88
C ASP A 153 -12.46 5.75 -12.26
N TYR A 154 -12.86 5.65 -10.99
CA TYR A 154 -13.56 6.73 -10.27
C TYR A 154 -12.76 8.02 -10.14
N LEU A 155 -11.45 7.96 -9.91
CA LEU A 155 -10.59 9.16 -9.85
C LEU A 155 -10.34 9.81 -11.22
N SER A 156 -10.57 9.08 -12.31
CA SER A 156 -10.34 9.57 -13.68
C SER A 156 -11.54 10.31 -14.29
N ASP A 157 -12.71 10.28 -13.63
CA ASP A 157 -13.94 10.93 -14.12
C ASP A 157 -13.99 12.45 -13.84
N ASP A 158 -13.04 13.00 -13.08
CA ASP A 158 -12.94 14.44 -12.83
C ASP A 158 -11.97 15.11 -13.83
N GLU A 159 -12.57 15.88 -14.75
CA GLU A 159 -12.01 16.88 -15.69
C GLU A 159 -11.77 16.45 -17.16
N ASP A 160 -12.74 16.87 -18.00
CA ASP A 160 -12.59 17.34 -19.38
C ASP A 160 -11.99 16.40 -20.45
N ASP A 161 -12.75 15.38 -20.84
CA ASP A 161 -12.54 14.73 -22.13
C ASP A 161 -13.83 14.66 -22.97
N ILE A 162 -14.15 15.82 -23.57
CA ILE A 162 -15.07 15.98 -24.70
C ILE A 162 -14.38 15.48 -25.98
N ASP A 163 -13.85 14.25 -26.01
CA ASP A 163 -13.43 13.58 -27.26
C ASP A 163 -13.22 12.06 -27.12
N GLY A 164 -14.13 11.31 -26.49
CA GLY A 164 -14.16 9.83 -26.61
C GLY A 164 -12.82 9.13 -26.40
N THR A 165 -12.02 9.60 -25.45
CA THR A 165 -10.58 9.36 -25.32
C THR A 165 -10.30 8.08 -24.55
N LYS A 166 -9.83 7.08 -25.30
CA LYS A 166 -8.75 6.15 -24.95
C LYS A 166 -8.65 5.76 -23.46
N GLU A 167 -9.20 4.59 -23.10
CA GLU A 167 -8.92 3.89 -21.85
C GLU A 167 -7.44 4.04 -21.46
N ILE A 168 -7.16 4.85 -20.43
CA ILE A 168 -5.82 4.96 -19.86
C ILE A 168 -5.54 3.62 -19.21
N ASN A 169 -4.56 2.87 -19.71
CA ASN A 169 -4.19 1.63 -19.05
C ASN A 169 -3.29 2.03 -17.88
N TYR A 170 -3.87 2.41 -16.74
CA TYR A 170 -3.12 2.97 -15.61
C TYR A 170 -1.92 2.12 -15.21
N PHE A 171 -2.09 0.79 -15.20
CA PHE A 171 -0.99 -0.13 -14.93
C PHE A 171 0.14 -0.02 -15.96
N ALA A 172 -0.18 -0.05 -17.25
CA ALA A 172 0.83 0.02 -18.30
C ALA A 172 1.43 1.43 -18.44
N ASP A 173 0.58 2.44 -18.55
CA ASP A 173 0.94 3.80 -18.93
C ASP A 173 1.50 4.59 -17.71
N VAL A 174 0.96 4.40 -16.51
CA VAL A 174 1.37 5.13 -15.29
C VAL A 174 2.38 4.32 -14.49
N VAL A 175 2.01 3.15 -13.97
CA VAL A 175 2.87 2.35 -13.08
C VAL A 175 4.11 1.84 -13.80
N LEU A 176 3.91 1.22 -14.97
CA LEU A 176 5.01 0.75 -15.78
C LEU A 176 5.55 1.83 -16.71
N GLY A 177 5.02 3.05 -16.76
CA GLY A 177 5.58 4.11 -17.63
C GLY A 177 5.76 3.72 -19.11
N LEU A 178 4.90 2.82 -19.63
CA LEU A 178 4.96 2.35 -21.02
C LEU A 178 4.47 3.44 -21.96
N ASP A 179 5.33 4.43 -22.23
CA ASP A 179 5.05 5.42 -23.25
C ASP A 179 5.03 4.73 -24.63
N ARG A 180 3.85 4.68 -25.25
CA ARG A 180 3.66 4.17 -26.62
C ARG A 180 4.52 4.90 -27.65
N ARG A 181 5.07 6.08 -27.33
CA ARG A 181 5.94 6.90 -28.19
C ARG A 181 7.43 6.65 -27.96
N SER A 182 7.83 5.93 -26.90
CA SER A 182 9.23 5.61 -26.60
C SER A 182 9.45 4.09 -26.51
N PRO A 183 10.01 3.45 -27.55
CA PRO A 183 10.18 2.00 -27.60
C PRO A 183 11.41 1.47 -26.84
N ARG A 184 12.09 2.30 -26.03
CA ARG A 184 13.32 1.88 -25.32
C ARG A 184 12.95 1.17 -24.01
N PRO A 185 13.60 0.04 -23.69
CA PRO A 185 13.08 -0.90 -22.71
C PRO A 185 13.06 -0.28 -21.32
N LEU A 186 11.93 -0.48 -20.63
CA LEU A 186 11.69 -0.03 -19.28
C LEU A 186 12.70 -0.55 -18.25
N PHE A 187 13.18 -1.77 -18.49
CA PHE A 187 14.12 -2.46 -17.60
C PHE A 187 15.14 -3.24 -18.44
N PRO A 188 16.19 -2.60 -19.02
CA PRO A 188 17.15 -3.27 -19.90
C PRO A 188 17.93 -4.41 -19.24
N ARG A 189 17.90 -4.50 -17.91
CA ARG A 189 18.62 -5.51 -17.12
C ARG A 189 17.69 -6.56 -16.49
N ILE A 190 16.38 -6.51 -16.76
CA ILE A 190 15.42 -7.44 -16.18
C ILE A 190 15.76 -8.89 -16.55
N ARG A 191 15.61 -9.79 -15.59
CA ARG A 191 15.89 -11.22 -15.70
C ARG A 191 14.72 -12.06 -15.21
N ALA A 192 13.99 -11.56 -14.22
CA ALA A 192 12.78 -12.16 -13.69
C ALA A 192 11.68 -11.11 -13.61
N LEU A 193 10.52 -11.45 -14.15
CA LEU A 193 9.30 -10.66 -14.05
C LEU A 193 8.18 -11.60 -13.58
N SER A 194 7.51 -11.26 -12.49
CA SER A 194 6.34 -11.96 -11.97
C SER A 194 5.19 -10.98 -11.84
N LEU A 195 4.06 -11.32 -12.44
CA LEU A 195 2.80 -10.59 -12.35
C LEU A 195 1.73 -11.60 -11.99
N SER A 196 1.02 -11.41 -10.87
CA SER A 196 -0.02 -12.32 -10.38
C SER A 196 -1.30 -11.60 -9.97
#